data_AF-A0A961S5W8-F1
#
_entry.id   AF-A0A961S5W8-F1
#
_cell.length_a   1.000
_cell.length_b   1.000
_cell.length_c   1.000
_cell.angle_alpha   90.00
_cell.angle_beta   90.00
_cell.angle_gamma   90.00
#
_symmetry.space_group_name_H-M   'P 1'
#
loop_
_entity.id
_entity.type
_entity.pdbx_description
1 polymer ?
#
loop_
_entity_poly.entity_id
_entity_poly.type
_entity_poly.pdbx_seq_one_letter_code
_entity_poly.pdbx_strand_id
1 'polypeptide(L)'
;MDSASLSNQNSPQAAPVILSMQEITKRFPGVVALDHVTFDVHAGEVHGLVGENGAGKSTLMKIMSGTYTEYDGQMRMMDQVTAFHDTRDAQDAGIAMIHQELNLVSELTVYENIFLGREYKTRFGLIDRRGMRE
;
A
#
# COMPACT_ATOMS: atom_id res chain seq x y z
N MET A 1 36.86 -16.71 38.39
CA MET A 1 35.51 -16.49 38.94
C MET A 1 34.81 -15.58 37.96
N ASP A 2 34.20 -16.20 36.95
CA ASP A 2 33.56 -15.51 35.83
C ASP A 2 32.23 -14.92 36.28
N SER A 3 32.17 -13.58 36.31
CA SER A 3 30.91 -12.85 36.44
C SER A 3 30.23 -12.83 35.08
N ALA A 4 29.38 -13.82 34.83
CA ALA A 4 28.45 -13.82 33.70
C ALA A 4 27.44 -12.67 33.86
N SER A 5 27.62 -11.61 33.06
CA SER A 5 26.64 -10.56 32.84
C SER A 5 25.55 -11.11 31.92
N LEU A 6 24.46 -11.60 32.53
CA LEU A 6 23.21 -11.88 31.84
C LEU A 6 22.59 -10.54 31.39
N SER A 7 22.86 -10.11 30.16
CA SER A 7 22.13 -9.02 29.53
C SER A 7 20.75 -9.51 29.13
N ASN A 8 19.74 -8.98 29.83
CA ASN A 8 18.33 -9.23 29.59
C ASN A 8 17.90 -8.53 28.28
N GLN A 9 17.94 -9.26 27.16
CA GLN A 9 17.60 -8.81 25.80
C GLN A 9 16.08 -8.84 25.56
N ASN A 10 15.27 -8.29 26.47
CA ASN A 10 13.81 -8.24 26.29
C ASN A 10 13.35 -6.79 26.11
N SER A 11 13.85 -6.16 25.05
CA SER A 11 13.19 -4.98 24.48
C SER A 11 11.96 -5.48 23.70
N PRO A 12 10.78 -4.82 23.80
CA PRO A 12 9.66 -5.17 22.93
C PRO A 12 10.14 -5.04 21.49
N GLN A 13 10.18 -6.16 20.77
CA GLN A 13 10.54 -6.18 19.37
C GLN A 13 9.51 -5.31 18.63
N ALA A 14 9.97 -4.20 18.05
CA ALA A 14 9.09 -3.33 17.28
C ALA A 14 8.38 -4.18 16.22
N ALA A 15 7.09 -3.90 15.99
CA ALA A 15 6.32 -4.59 14.97
C ALA A 15 7.09 -4.55 13.63
N PRO A 16 7.03 -5.59 12.79
CA PRO A 16 7.79 -5.62 11.55
C PRO A 16 7.33 -4.51 10.60
N VAL A 17 8.27 -3.89 9.87
CA VAL A 17 7.95 -2.97 8.78
C VAL A 17 7.35 -3.78 7.64
N ILE A 18 6.13 -3.43 7.23
CA ILE A 18 5.40 -4.12 6.14
C ILE A 18 5.48 -3.37 4.82
N LEU A 19 5.72 -2.06 4.87
CA LEU A 19 5.97 -1.19 3.73
C LEU A 19 7.09 -0.22 4.10
N SER A 20 8.11 -0.14 3.25
CA SER A 20 9.17 0.87 3.36
C SER A 20 9.29 1.62 2.04
N MET A 21 9.35 2.94 2.11
CA MET A 21 9.56 3.87 1.00
C MET A 21 10.79 4.70 1.33
N GLN A 22 11.86 4.61 0.53
CA GLN A 22 13.16 5.20 0.83
C GLN A 22 13.57 6.20 -0.24
N GLU A 23 13.89 7.42 0.18
CA GLU A 23 14.38 8.51 -0.67
C GLU A 23 13.48 8.80 -1.88
N ILE A 24 12.16 8.68 -1.68
CA ILE A 24 11.20 8.83 -2.77
C ILE A 24 11.15 10.26 -3.27
N THR A 25 11.44 10.43 -4.56
CA THR A 25 11.36 11.71 -5.25
C THR A 25 10.41 11.60 -6.43
N LYS A 26 9.45 12.54 -6.52
CA LYS A 26 8.48 12.61 -7.62
C LYS A 26 8.43 14.02 -8.16
N ARG A 27 8.74 14.15 -9.44
CA ARG A 27 8.73 15.42 -10.18
C ARG A 27 7.57 15.43 -11.17
N PHE A 28 6.91 16.57 -11.26
CA PHE A 28 6.00 16.93 -12.35
C PHE A 28 6.56 18.17 -13.05
N PRO A 29 6.10 18.51 -14.27
CA PRO A 29 6.55 19.72 -14.95
C PRO A 29 6.39 20.96 -14.04
N GLY A 30 7.51 21.60 -13.72
CA GLY A 30 7.54 22.83 -12.90
C GLY A 30 7.42 22.63 -11.38
N VAL A 31 7.30 21.40 -10.87
CA VAL A 31 7.16 21.16 -9.41
C VAL A 31 7.80 19.85 -8.96
N VAL A 32 8.51 19.89 -7.84
CA VAL A 32 8.96 18.70 -7.10
C VAL A 32 7.90 18.39 -6.06
N ALA A 33 7.09 17.36 -6.31
CA ALA A 33 5.95 17.02 -5.45
C ALA A 33 6.35 16.17 -4.23
N LEU A 34 7.43 15.39 -4.36
CA LEU A 34 8.11 14.70 -3.26
C LEU A 34 9.60 14.88 -3.47
N ASP A 35 10.32 15.20 -2.40
CA ASP A 35 11.76 15.46 -2.41
C ASP A 35 12.41 14.62 -1.31
N HIS A 36 13.08 13.52 -1.71
CA HIS A 36 13.80 12.60 -0.81
C HIS A 36 12.96 12.13 0.40
N VAL A 37 11.71 11.73 0.17
CA VAL A 37 10.79 11.32 1.24
C VAL A 37 11.05 9.87 1.65
N THR A 38 11.31 9.66 2.94
CA THR A 38 11.41 8.32 3.54
C THR A 38 10.25 8.10 4.51
N PHE A 39 9.56 6.95 4.38
CA PHE A 39 8.35 6.61 5.12
C PHE A 39 8.21 5.11 5.30
N ASP A 40 7.99 4.67 6.54
CA ASP A 40 7.80 3.27 6.90
C ASP A 40 6.44 3.06 7.58
N VAL A 41 5.82 1.92 7.30
CA VAL A 41 4.60 1.45 7.97
C VAL A 41 4.88 0.13 8.65
N HIS A 42 4.64 0.06 9.96
CA HIS A 42 4.76 -1.18 10.72
C HIS A 42 3.42 -1.92 10.81
N ALA A 43 3.49 -3.25 10.97
CA ALA A 43 2.33 -4.09 11.11
C ALA A 43 1.44 -3.66 12.30
N GLY A 44 0.15 -3.48 12.05
CA GLY A 44 -0.84 -3.16 13.07
C GLY A 44 -0.95 -1.69 13.45
N GLU A 45 -0.20 -0.81 12.79
CA GLU A 45 -0.25 0.64 13.05
C GLU A 45 -1.27 1.37 12.19
N VAL A 46 -1.71 2.53 12.68
CA VAL A 46 -2.52 3.49 11.94
C VAL A 46 -1.72 4.78 11.81
N HIS A 47 -1.43 5.18 10.57
CA HIS A 47 -0.66 6.37 10.25
C HIS A 47 -1.57 7.51 9.80
N GLY A 48 -1.38 8.70 10.39
CA GLY A 48 -2.04 9.93 9.97
C GLY A 48 -1.10 10.79 9.13
N LEU A 49 -1.26 10.79 7.81
CA LEU A 49 -0.49 11.66 6.92
C LEU A 49 -1.17 13.04 6.79
N VAL A 50 -0.63 14.04 7.50
CA VAL A 50 -1.20 15.40 7.58
C VAL A 50 -0.24 16.44 7.02
N GLY A 51 -0.78 17.52 6.47
CA GLY A 51 -0.01 18.62 5.87
C GLY A 51 -0.89 19.46 4.96
N GLU A 52 -0.39 20.60 4.51
CA GLU A 52 -1.13 21.53 3.66
C GLU A 52 -1.46 20.95 2.27
N ASN A 53 -2.40 21.59 1.57
CA ASN A 53 -2.67 21.27 0.18
C ASN A 53 -1.43 21.55 -0.67
N GLY A 54 -1.04 20.57 -1.51
CA GLY A 54 0.20 20.65 -2.28
C GLY A 54 1.43 20.04 -1.60
N ALA A 55 1.37 19.66 -0.32
CA ALA A 55 2.50 19.05 0.40
C ALA A 55 2.87 17.62 -0.04
N GLY A 56 2.37 17.13 -1.20
CA GLY A 56 2.75 15.83 -1.74
C GLY A 56 2.01 14.60 -1.18
N LYS A 57 1.15 14.75 -0.16
CA LYS A 57 0.42 13.63 0.49
C LYS A 57 -0.27 12.68 -0.50
N SER A 58 -1.10 13.23 -1.39
CA SER A 58 -1.80 12.44 -2.40
C SER A 58 -0.84 11.85 -3.44
N THR A 59 0.30 12.49 -3.69
CA THR A 59 1.35 11.96 -4.57
C THR A 59 1.99 10.73 -3.95
N LEU A 60 2.34 10.79 -2.65
CA LEU A 60 2.89 9.64 -1.92
C LEU A 60 1.91 8.46 -1.92
N MET A 61 0.64 8.72 -1.63
CA MET A 61 -0.42 7.70 -1.67
C MET A 61 -0.59 7.08 -3.06
N LYS A 62 -0.52 7.88 -4.13
CA LYS A 62 -0.62 7.39 -5.51
C LYS A 62 0.59 6.55 -5.94
N ILE A 63 1.77 6.83 -5.40
CA ILE A 63 2.95 5.97 -5.62
C ILE A 63 2.76 4.64 -4.89
N MET A 64 2.36 4.70 -3.62
CA MET A 64 2.09 3.52 -2.78
C MET A 64 1.05 2.58 -3.42
N SER A 65 0.03 3.14 -4.07
CA SER A 65 -1.03 2.35 -4.73
C SER A 65 -0.72 1.94 -6.18
N GLY A 66 0.48 2.22 -6.70
CA GLY A 66 0.84 1.91 -8.09
C GLY A 66 0.15 2.78 -9.14
N THR A 67 -0.54 3.86 -8.74
CA THR A 67 -1.13 4.84 -9.68
C THR A 67 -0.05 5.70 -10.34
N TYR A 68 1.02 6.02 -9.62
CA TYR A 68 2.22 6.66 -10.16
C TYR A 68 3.42 5.73 -10.01
N THR A 69 3.98 5.32 -11.14
CA THR A 69 5.08 4.35 -11.21
C THR A 69 6.43 5.00 -11.49
N GLU A 70 6.43 6.17 -12.12
CA GLU A 70 7.62 6.94 -12.43
C GLU A 70 8.07 7.78 -11.22
N TYR A 71 9.04 7.31 -10.43
CA TYR A 71 9.64 8.03 -9.31
C TYR A 71 11.06 7.55 -9.04
N ASP A 72 11.90 8.36 -8.40
CA ASP A 72 13.21 7.95 -7.91
C ASP A 72 13.09 7.40 -6.48
N GLY A 73 14.02 6.53 -6.08
CA GLY A 73 14.06 5.91 -4.74
C GLY A 73 13.74 4.41 -4.78
N GLN A 74 13.40 3.83 -3.63
CA GLN A 74 13.12 2.40 -3.51
C GLN A 74 11.90 2.13 -2.63
N MET A 75 11.04 1.21 -3.07
CA MET A 75 9.93 0.67 -2.28
C MET A 75 10.20 -0.79 -1.91
N ARG A 76 9.79 -1.19 -0.70
CA ARG A 76 9.82 -2.57 -0.23
C ARG A 76 8.49 -2.95 0.41
N MET A 77 8.01 -4.15 0.11
CA MET A 77 6.88 -4.79 0.76
C MET A 77 7.37 -6.03 1.49
N MET A 78 7.13 -6.11 2.80
CA MET A 78 7.61 -7.23 3.65
C MET A 78 9.10 -7.55 3.40
N ASP A 79 9.96 -6.52 3.45
CA ASP A 79 11.40 -6.52 3.14
C ASP A 79 11.81 -6.85 1.69
N GLN A 80 10.87 -7.18 0.80
CA GLN A 80 11.13 -7.45 -0.61
C GLN A 80 11.06 -6.18 -1.44
N VAL A 81 12.12 -5.88 -2.18
CA VAL A 81 12.13 -4.76 -3.14
C VAL A 81 11.02 -4.99 -4.15
N THR A 82 10.15 -3.99 -4.31
CA THR A 82 9.02 -4.04 -5.24
C THR A 82 9.02 -2.82 -6.15
N ALA A 83 8.55 -3.01 -7.38
CA ALA A 83 8.27 -1.96 -8.33
C ALA A 83 6.93 -2.27 -8.98
N PHE A 84 5.93 -1.43 -8.72
CA PHE A 84 4.59 -1.58 -9.29
C PHE A 84 4.54 -0.93 -10.67
N HIS A 85 3.94 -1.62 -11.63
CA HIS A 85 3.70 -1.12 -13.00
C HIS A 85 2.28 -0.57 -13.16
N ASP A 86 1.37 -0.99 -12.30
CA ASP A 86 0.00 -0.50 -12.22
C ASP A 86 -0.60 -0.71 -10.82
N THR A 87 -1.87 -0.38 -10.67
CA THR A 87 -2.62 -0.55 -9.42
C THR A 87 -2.90 -2.02 -9.07
N ARG A 88 -2.84 -2.93 -10.04
CA ARG A 88 -3.04 -4.36 -9.81
C ARG A 88 -1.83 -4.97 -9.11
N ASP A 89 -0.63 -4.59 -9.49
CA ASP A 89 0.59 -5.02 -8.78
C ASP A 89 0.54 -4.65 -7.29
N ALA A 90 0.13 -3.41 -6.98
CA ALA A 90 -0.01 -2.95 -5.60
C ALA A 90 -1.07 -3.75 -4.84
N GLN A 91 -2.20 -4.02 -5.50
CA GLN A 91 -3.27 -4.84 -4.95
C GLN A 91 -2.83 -6.27 -4.65
N ASP A 92 -2.12 -6.91 -5.58
CA ASP A 92 -1.61 -8.27 -5.43
C ASP A 92 -0.54 -8.34 -4.32
N ALA A 93 0.17 -7.24 -4.07
CA ALA A 93 1.06 -7.07 -2.92
C ALA A 93 0.34 -6.77 -1.59
N GLY A 94 -1.00 -6.69 -1.59
CA GLY A 94 -1.81 -6.48 -0.39
C GLY A 94 -2.13 -5.01 -0.06
N ILE A 95 -1.85 -4.07 -0.96
CA ILE A 95 -2.19 -2.66 -0.79
C ILE A 95 -3.58 -2.39 -1.38
N ALA A 96 -4.51 -1.92 -0.55
CA ALA A 96 -5.81 -1.44 -0.99
C ALA A 96 -5.91 0.07 -0.81
N MET A 97 -6.37 0.78 -1.84
CA MET A 97 -6.60 2.22 -1.79
C MET A 97 -8.09 2.52 -1.88
N ILE A 98 -8.58 3.34 -0.95
CA ILE A 98 -9.93 3.91 -1.00
C ILE A 98 -9.78 5.36 -1.45
N HIS A 99 -10.42 5.70 -2.58
CA HIS A 99 -10.40 7.07 -3.11
C HIS A 99 -11.43 7.95 -2.38
N GLN A 100 -11.21 9.27 -2.40
CA GLN A 100 -12.07 10.24 -1.70
C GLN A 100 -13.53 10.20 -2.19
N GLU A 101 -13.72 9.94 -3.49
CA GLU A 101 -15.03 9.72 -4.08
C GLU A 101 -15.27 8.22 -4.27
N LEU A 102 -16.43 7.75 -3.79
CA LEU A 102 -16.85 6.37 -3.94
C LEU A 102 -17.31 6.14 -5.39
N ASN A 103 -16.50 5.44 -6.17
CA ASN A 103 -16.83 5.05 -7.54
C ASN A 103 -17.65 3.74 -7.53
N LEU A 104 -18.90 3.83 -7.09
CA LEU A 104 -19.84 2.70 -7.13
C LEU A 104 -20.51 2.61 -8.49
N VAL A 105 -20.74 1.38 -8.96
CA VAL A 105 -21.58 1.12 -10.12
C VAL A 105 -23.00 0.88 -9.61
N SER A 106 -23.87 1.86 -9.85
CA SER A 106 -25.24 1.89 -9.30
C SER A 106 -26.10 0.72 -9.77
N GLU A 107 -25.78 0.16 -10.94
CA GLU A 107 -26.46 -0.97 -11.57
C GLU A 107 -26.04 -2.32 -10.96
N LEU A 108 -24.97 -2.34 -10.17
CA LEU A 108 -24.48 -3.53 -9.49
C LEU A 108 -25.03 -3.58 -8.05
N THR A 109 -25.30 -4.79 -7.59
CA THR A 109 -25.61 -5.03 -6.18
C THR A 109 -24.41 -4.73 -5.28
N VAL A 110 -24.62 -4.70 -3.96
CA VAL A 110 -23.55 -4.45 -2.98
C VAL A 110 -22.41 -5.47 -3.12
N TYR A 111 -22.73 -6.78 -3.18
CA TYR A 111 -21.69 -7.79 -3.31
C TYR A 111 -20.96 -7.69 -4.66
N GLU A 112 -21.68 -7.38 -5.74
CA GLU A 112 -21.03 -7.18 -7.05
C GLU A 112 -20.08 -5.98 -7.06
N ASN A 113 -20.41 -4.89 -6.35
CA ASN A 113 -19.47 -3.79 -6.15
C ASN A 113 -18.25 -4.19 -5.30
N ILE A 114 -18.45 -4.99 -4.25
CA ILE A 114 -17.35 -5.47 -3.37
C ILE A 114 -16.37 -6.36 -4.14
N PHE A 115 -16.88 -7.25 -5.00
CA PHE A 115 -16.06 -8.19 -5.75
C PHE A 115 -15.63 -7.67 -7.14
N LEU A 116 -15.98 -6.44 -7.51
CA LEU A 116 -15.67 -5.90 -8.82
C LEU A 116 -14.16 -5.90 -9.10
N GLY A 117 -13.74 -6.53 -10.20
CA GLY A 117 -12.34 -6.74 -10.56
C GLY A 117 -11.62 -7.85 -9.77
N ARG A 118 -12.32 -8.50 -8.83
CA ARG A 118 -11.86 -9.63 -8.01
C ARG A 118 -12.91 -10.75 -7.99
N GLU A 119 -13.68 -10.87 -9.06
CA GLU A 119 -14.82 -11.78 -9.11
C GLU A 119 -14.35 -13.23 -8.99
N TYR A 120 -15.09 -14.02 -8.21
CA TYR A 120 -14.86 -15.46 -8.19
C TYR A 120 -15.14 -16.04 -9.57
N LYS A 121 -14.29 -16.97 -9.99
CA LYS A 121 -14.42 -17.64 -11.28
C LYS A 121 -14.70 -19.12 -11.05
N THR A 122 -15.69 -19.63 -11.77
CA THR A 122 -15.95 -21.07 -11.87
C THR A 122 -14.77 -21.77 -12.54
N ARG A 123 -14.71 -23.11 -12.46
CA ARG A 123 -13.70 -23.93 -13.15
C ARG A 123 -13.59 -23.70 -14.67
N PHE A 124 -14.62 -23.09 -15.28
CA PHE A 124 -14.66 -22.77 -16.71
C PHE A 124 -14.36 -21.28 -17.01
N GLY A 125 -13.93 -20.51 -16.00
CA GLY A 125 -13.59 -19.09 -16.16
C GLY A 125 -14.78 -18.13 -16.17
N LEU A 126 -16.02 -18.61 -16.01
CA LEU A 126 -17.21 -17.78 -15.87
C LEU A 126 -17.33 -17.20 -14.46
N ILE A 127 -17.96 -16.02 -14.32
CA ILE A 127 -18.21 -15.38 -13.02
C ILE A 127 -19.12 -16.26 -12.16
N ASP A 128 -18.65 -16.60 -10.95
CA ASP A 128 -19.39 -17.36 -9.95
C ASP A 128 -20.18 -16.43 -9.02
N ARG A 129 -21.37 -16.02 -9.48
CA ARG A 129 -22.27 -15.17 -8.70
C ARG A 129 -22.78 -15.85 -7.43
N ARG A 130 -22.82 -17.19 -7.39
CA ARG A 130 -23.31 -17.90 -6.22
C ARG A 130 -22.27 -17.84 -5.11
N GLY A 131 -21.01 -18.14 -5.43
CA GLY A 131 -19.91 -18.06 -4.47
C GLY A 131 -19.68 -16.66 -3.90
N MET A 132 -19.97 -15.59 -4.66
CA MET A 132 -19.84 -14.21 -4.19
C MET A 132 -21.01 -13.71 -3.32
N ARG A 133 -22.12 -14.45 -3.26
CA ARG A 133 -23.30 -14.08 -2.46
C ARG A 133 -23.35 -14.73 -1.08
N GLU A 134 -22.58 -15.79 -0.88
CA GLU A 134 -22.48 -16.58 0.35
C GLU A 134 -21.40 -15.99 1.26
#